data_AF-L0A6Q6-F1
#
_entry.id   AF-L0A6Q6-F1
#
_cell.length_a   1.000
_cell.length_b   1.000
_cell.length_c   1.000
_cell.angle_alpha   90.00
_cell.angle_beta   90.00
_cell.angle_gamma   90.00
#
_symmetry.space_group_name_H-M   'P 1'
#
loop_
_entity.id
_entity.type
_entity.pdbx_description
1 polymer ?
#
loop_
_entity_poly.entity_id
_entity_poly.type
_entity_poly.pdbx_seq_one_letter_code
_entity_poly.pdbx_strand_id
1 'polypeptide(L)'
;MKDTQQLLRHQLASLAYRTNKALHGAPAGFEAFELGYGVRTPHALLRHMTGLLSYTIRLLEEQPDSPLDDQPWAQECQRFTSVLATLDQVLQQRTNLALGEAQLLLQGPLSDAMAHAGQLALLRRAAGAPISPENFTRADIHVRHLQPED
;
A
#
# COMPACT_ATOMS: atom_id res chain seq x y z
N MET A 1 11.33 20.11 3.92
CA MET A 1 10.10 19.56 3.33
C MET A 1 8.91 20.28 3.96
N LYS A 2 7.84 20.54 3.20
CA LYS A 2 6.61 21.14 3.75
C LYS A 2 5.82 20.10 4.55
N ASP A 3 5.07 20.52 5.57
CA ASP A 3 4.31 19.64 6.46
C ASP A 3 3.37 18.69 5.70
N THR A 4 2.69 19.19 4.67
CA THR A 4 1.80 18.40 3.82
C THR A 4 2.50 17.22 3.16
N GLN A 5 3.70 17.45 2.63
CA GLN A 5 4.54 16.42 1.98
C GLN A 5 5.00 15.39 3.01
N GLN A 6 5.38 15.84 4.22
CA GLN A 6 5.75 14.95 5.33
C GLN A 6 4.59 14.05 5.75
N LEU A 7 3.38 14.60 5.86
CA LEU A 7 2.18 13.85 6.23
C LEU A 7 1.83 12.77 5.19
N LEU A 8 1.92 13.08 3.89
CA LEU A 8 1.67 12.07 2.86
C LEU A 8 2.71 10.94 2.86
N ARG A 9 3.99 11.27 3.03
CA ARG A 9 5.04 10.25 3.17
C ARG A 9 4.84 9.38 4.41
N HIS A 10 4.39 9.97 5.52
CA HIS A 10 4.05 9.21 6.72
C HIS A 10 2.79 8.35 6.56
N GLN A 11 1.79 8.84 5.83
CA GLN A 11 0.62 8.05 5.43
C GLN A 11 1.03 6.84 4.57
N LEU A 12 1.98 7.03 3.64
CA LEU A 12 2.53 5.94 2.83
C LEU A 12 3.29 4.91 3.68
N ALA A 13 4.12 5.36 4.62
CA ALA A 13 4.79 4.49 5.59
C ALA A 13 3.78 3.68 6.44
N SER A 14 2.68 4.32 6.84
CA SER A 14 1.61 3.66 7.60
C SER A 14 0.88 2.59 6.77
N LEU A 15 0.65 2.87 5.48
CA LEU A 15 0.08 1.90 4.53
C LEU A 15 0.98 0.69 4.37
N ALA A 16 2.27 0.91 4.10
CA ALA A 16 3.25 -0.14 3.93
C ALA A 16 3.36 -1.03 5.17
N TYR A 17 3.49 -0.41 6.35
CA TYR A 17 3.58 -1.13 7.62
C TYR A 17 2.37 -2.04 7.85
N ARG A 18 1.16 -1.51 7.69
CA ARG A 18 -0.08 -2.29 7.91
C ARG A 18 -0.26 -3.39 6.88
N THR A 19 0.09 -3.13 5.63
CA THR A 19 0.02 -4.13 4.55
C THR A 19 1.03 -5.24 4.80
N ASN A 20 2.30 -4.92 5.06
CA ASN A 20 3.33 -5.89 5.40
C ASN A 20 2.96 -6.73 6.62
N LYS A 21 2.36 -6.11 7.63
CA LYS A 21 1.86 -6.85 8.80
C LYS A 21 0.78 -7.88 8.44
N ALA A 22 -0.03 -7.61 7.40
CA ALA A 22 -0.99 -8.57 6.89
C ALA A 22 -0.34 -9.67 6.05
N LEU A 23 0.67 -9.34 5.24
CA LEU A 23 1.34 -10.32 4.38
C LEU A 23 2.32 -11.22 5.14
N HIS A 24 3.00 -10.68 6.15
CA HIS A 24 4.05 -11.39 6.88
C HIS A 24 3.48 -12.54 7.73
N GLY A 25 4.16 -13.69 7.68
CA GLY A 25 3.72 -14.91 8.38
C GLY A 25 2.37 -15.46 7.88
N ALA A 26 1.95 -15.11 6.66
CA ALA A 26 0.77 -15.68 6.05
C ALA A 26 0.94 -17.19 5.79
N PRO A 27 -0.13 -18.01 5.96
CA PRO A 27 -0.07 -19.43 5.65
C PRO A 27 0.16 -19.62 4.15
N ALA A 28 0.69 -20.79 3.78
CA ALA A 28 0.83 -21.17 2.38
C ALA A 28 -0.54 -21.13 1.67
N GLY A 29 -0.59 -20.57 0.45
CA GLY A 29 -1.82 -20.42 -0.33
C GLY A 29 -2.68 -19.23 0.07
N PHE A 30 -2.23 -18.38 1.00
CA PHE A 30 -2.98 -17.18 1.40
C PHE A 30 -3.30 -16.27 0.20
N GLU A 31 -2.38 -16.15 -0.75
CA GLU A 31 -2.53 -15.36 -1.97
C GLU A 31 -3.80 -15.74 -2.77
N ALA A 32 -4.19 -17.02 -2.72
CA ALA A 32 -5.34 -17.58 -3.41
C ALA A 32 -6.54 -17.81 -2.48
N PHE A 33 -6.49 -17.37 -1.22
CA PHE A 33 -7.58 -17.57 -0.26
C PHE A 33 -8.85 -16.87 -0.74
N GLU A 34 -9.93 -17.64 -0.89
CA GLU A 34 -11.24 -17.15 -1.28
C GLU A 34 -12.20 -17.16 -0.08
N LEU A 35 -12.65 -15.98 0.33
CA LEU A 35 -13.69 -15.85 1.36
C LEU A 35 -15.10 -16.16 0.81
N GLY A 36 -15.26 -16.12 -0.51
CA GLY A 36 -16.56 -16.14 -1.19
C GLY A 36 -17.20 -14.75 -1.28
N TYR A 37 -18.48 -14.70 -1.66
CA TYR A 37 -19.31 -13.48 -1.73
C TYR A 37 -18.76 -12.36 -2.64
N GLY A 38 -17.96 -12.72 -3.64
CA GLY A 38 -17.33 -11.74 -4.55
C GLY A 38 -16.19 -10.95 -3.93
N VAL A 39 -15.69 -11.32 -2.75
CA VAL A 39 -14.51 -10.70 -2.13
C VAL A 39 -13.27 -11.09 -2.93
N ARG A 40 -12.45 -10.09 -3.26
CA ARG A 40 -11.17 -10.29 -3.95
C ARG A 40 -10.23 -11.16 -3.10
N THR A 41 -9.46 -12.03 -3.75
CA THR A 41 -8.36 -12.76 -3.11
C THR A 41 -7.28 -11.79 -2.61
N PRO A 42 -6.44 -12.18 -1.64
CA PRO A 42 -5.31 -11.37 -1.21
C PRO A 42 -4.37 -10.97 -2.36
N HIS A 43 -4.15 -11.86 -3.34
CA HIS A 43 -3.40 -11.52 -4.54
C HIS A 43 -4.07 -10.40 -5.35
N ALA A 44 -5.36 -10.54 -5.65
CA ALA A 44 -6.09 -9.52 -6.40
C ALA A 44 -6.17 -8.17 -5.66
N LEU A 45 -6.26 -8.19 -4.33
CA LEU A 45 -6.19 -6.98 -3.50
C LEU A 45 -4.82 -6.32 -3.56
N LEU A 46 -3.74 -7.09 -3.41
CA LEU A 46 -2.39 -6.53 -3.44
C LEU A 46 -2.09 -5.91 -4.80
N ARG A 47 -2.40 -6.61 -5.90
CA ARG A 47 -2.27 -6.07 -7.27
C ARG A 47 -3.09 -4.80 -7.47
N HIS A 48 -4.30 -4.74 -6.92
CA HIS A 48 -5.12 -3.53 -7.00
C HIS A 48 -4.50 -2.36 -6.23
N MET A 49 -3.99 -2.61 -5.03
CA MET A 49 -3.26 -1.61 -4.24
C MET A 49 -2.01 -1.12 -4.97
N THR A 50 -1.22 -2.01 -5.56
CA THR A 50 -0.09 -1.65 -6.42
C THR A 50 -0.54 -0.74 -7.55
N GLY A 51 -1.66 -1.06 -8.22
CA GLY A 51 -2.24 -0.24 -9.28
C GLY A 51 -2.63 1.17 -8.83
N LEU A 52 -3.24 1.31 -7.65
CA LEU A 52 -3.57 2.62 -7.05
C LEU A 52 -2.32 3.47 -6.79
N LEU A 53 -1.24 2.85 -6.31
CA LEU A 53 0.03 3.53 -6.07
C LEU A 53 0.74 3.91 -7.38
N SER A 54 0.76 3.02 -8.37
CA SER A 54 1.28 3.32 -9.71
C SER A 54 0.47 4.42 -10.40
N TYR A 55 -0.86 4.42 -10.26
CA TYR A 55 -1.72 5.51 -10.73
C TYR A 55 -1.35 6.83 -10.05
N THR A 56 -1.11 6.82 -8.74
CA THR A 56 -0.71 8.02 -7.98
C THR A 56 0.60 8.61 -8.50
N ILE A 57 1.60 7.77 -8.80
CA ILE A 57 2.87 8.20 -9.41
C ILE A 57 2.58 8.87 -10.76
N ARG A 58 1.82 8.21 -11.63
CA ARG A 58 1.50 8.72 -12.97
C ARG A 58 0.70 10.02 -12.94
N LEU A 59 -0.24 10.15 -12.01
CA LEU A 59 -0.96 11.39 -11.77
C LEU A 59 0.00 12.52 -11.39
N LEU A 60 0.95 12.23 -10.49
CA LEU A 60 1.96 13.20 -10.08
C LEU A 60 2.96 13.51 -11.20
N GLU A 61 3.19 12.62 -12.15
CA GLU A 61 4.11 12.80 -13.28
C GLU A 61 3.41 13.28 -14.56
N GLU A 62 2.10 13.56 -14.49
CA GLU A 62 1.26 13.94 -15.63
C GLU A 62 1.30 12.92 -16.78
N GLN A 63 1.43 11.64 -16.44
CA GLN A 63 1.44 10.51 -17.36
C GLN A 63 0.06 9.83 -17.45
N PRO A 64 -0.29 9.25 -18.61
CA PRO A 64 -1.54 8.50 -18.75
C PRO A 64 -1.54 7.26 -17.83
N ASP A 65 -2.72 6.93 -17.29
CA ASP A 65 -2.89 5.69 -16.56
C ASP A 65 -2.77 4.47 -17.47
N SER A 66 -2.27 3.37 -16.92
CA SER A 66 -2.21 2.08 -17.60
C SER A 66 -2.45 0.92 -16.64
N PRO A 67 -3.17 -0.13 -17.08
CA PRO A 67 -3.44 -1.28 -16.24
C PRO A 67 -2.17 -2.05 -15.95
N LEU A 68 -2.09 -2.61 -14.74
CA LEU A 68 -1.05 -3.59 -14.41
C LEU A 68 -1.40 -4.93 -15.04
N ASP A 69 -0.39 -5.66 -15.50
CA ASP A 69 -0.50 -7.07 -15.83
C ASP A 69 -0.63 -7.93 -14.55
N ASP A 70 -0.98 -9.19 -14.74
CA ASP A 70 -0.98 -10.18 -13.66
C ASP A 70 0.43 -10.74 -13.47
N GLN A 71 0.84 -10.92 -12.23
CA GLN A 71 2.19 -11.34 -11.88
C GLN A 71 2.13 -12.46 -10.83
N PRO A 72 3.10 -13.38 -10.76
CA PRO A 72 3.17 -14.33 -9.66
C PRO A 72 3.23 -13.61 -8.30
N TRP A 73 2.62 -14.20 -7.25
CA TRP A 73 2.50 -13.58 -5.93
C TRP A 73 3.79 -12.97 -5.37
N ALA A 74 4.91 -13.69 -5.45
CA ALA A 74 6.20 -13.18 -4.98
C ALA A 74 6.65 -11.92 -5.74
N GLN A 75 6.40 -11.87 -7.05
CA GLN A 75 6.71 -10.71 -7.89
C GLN A 75 5.73 -9.56 -7.61
N GLU A 76 4.47 -9.85 -7.30
CA GLU A 76 3.50 -8.82 -6.88
C GLU A 76 3.90 -8.19 -5.54
N CYS A 77 4.31 -9.00 -4.56
CA CYS A 77 4.84 -8.48 -3.29
C CYS A 77 6.07 -7.58 -3.49
N GLN A 78 7.00 -7.98 -4.35
CA GLN A 78 8.15 -7.16 -4.70
C GLN A 78 7.72 -5.87 -5.40
N ARG A 79 6.81 -5.97 -6.37
CA ARG A 79 6.28 -4.83 -7.13
C ARG A 79 5.57 -3.82 -6.23
N PHE A 80 4.79 -4.29 -5.26
CA PHE A 80 4.15 -3.46 -4.25
C PHE A 80 5.17 -2.68 -3.41
N THR A 81 6.23 -3.34 -2.93
CA THR A 81 7.30 -2.67 -2.18
C THR A 81 8.06 -1.66 -3.06
N SER A 82 8.36 -2.01 -4.31
CA SER A 82 9.03 -1.10 -5.24
C SER A 82 8.20 0.15 -5.53
N VAL A 83 6.89 0.01 -5.78
CA VAL A 83 6.03 1.18 -6.07
C VAL A 83 5.86 2.10 -4.86
N LEU A 84 5.85 1.55 -3.64
CA LEU A 84 5.90 2.33 -2.41
C LEU A 84 7.18 3.17 -2.33
N ALA A 85 8.33 2.57 -2.59
CA ALA A 85 9.63 3.27 -2.59
C ALA A 85 9.68 4.37 -3.66
N THR A 86 9.22 4.08 -4.88
CA THR A 86 9.17 5.06 -5.96
C THR A 86 8.23 6.23 -5.62
N LEU A 87 7.04 5.95 -5.10
CA LEU A 87 6.11 7.02 -4.73
C LEU A 87 6.67 7.88 -3.59
N ASP A 88 7.37 7.29 -2.62
CA ASP A 88 8.06 8.07 -1.59
C ASP A 88 9.11 9.02 -2.16
N GLN A 89 9.90 8.56 -3.14
CA GLN A 89 10.90 9.38 -3.82
C GLN A 89 10.25 10.53 -4.60
N VAL A 90 9.18 10.25 -5.35
CA VAL A 90 8.41 11.26 -6.09
C VAL A 90 7.84 12.30 -5.12
N LEU A 91 7.23 11.85 -4.02
CA LEU A 91 6.73 12.73 -2.98
C LEU A 91 7.85 13.55 -2.35
N GLN A 92 9.04 12.98 -2.09
CA GLN A 92 10.20 13.68 -1.52
C GLN A 92 10.74 14.78 -2.45
N GLN A 93 10.70 14.57 -3.77
CA GLN A 93 11.15 15.53 -4.76
C GLN A 93 10.13 16.66 -5.02
N ARG A 94 8.84 16.44 -4.73
CA ARG A 94 7.77 17.44 -4.84
C ARG A 94 7.84 18.48 -3.70
N THR A 95 8.75 19.46 -3.84
CA THR A 95 9.00 20.50 -2.82
C THR A 95 7.88 21.53 -2.64
N ASN A 96 6.93 21.60 -3.59
CA ASN A 96 5.83 22.58 -3.60
C ASN A 96 4.45 21.95 -3.80
N LEU A 97 4.19 20.78 -3.21
CA LEU A 97 2.85 20.18 -3.25
C LEU A 97 1.82 21.09 -2.56
N ALA A 98 0.81 21.56 -3.29
CA ALA A 98 -0.25 22.38 -2.74
C ALA A 98 -1.15 21.56 -1.82
N LEU A 99 -1.79 22.22 -0.84
CA LEU A 99 -2.69 21.53 0.09
C LEU A 99 -3.85 20.83 -0.65
N GLY A 100 -4.42 21.49 -1.66
CA GLY A 100 -5.49 20.90 -2.47
C GLY A 100 -5.06 19.64 -3.21
N GLU A 101 -3.85 19.64 -3.81
CA GLU A 101 -3.30 18.43 -4.46
C GLU A 101 -3.12 17.31 -3.46
N ALA A 102 -2.56 17.60 -2.29
CA ALA A 102 -2.37 16.60 -1.25
C ALA A 102 -3.69 16.03 -0.70
N GLN A 103 -4.73 16.85 -0.58
CA GLN A 103 -6.08 16.40 -0.21
C GLN A 103 -6.64 15.43 -1.26
N LEU A 104 -6.45 15.71 -2.56
CA LEU A 104 -6.87 14.82 -3.64
C LEU A 104 -6.14 13.48 -3.61
N LEU A 105 -4.81 13.49 -3.38
CA LEU A 105 -4.03 12.26 -3.23
C LEU A 105 -4.49 11.44 -2.02
N LEU A 106 -4.72 12.12 -0.89
CA LEU A 106 -5.15 11.47 0.34
C LEU A 106 -6.55 10.86 0.18
N GLN A 107 -7.54 11.64 -0.25
CA GLN A 107 -8.94 11.20 -0.30
C GLN A 107 -9.18 10.09 -1.35
N GLY A 108 -8.37 10.06 -2.41
CA GLY A 108 -8.51 9.11 -3.51
C GLY A 108 -7.65 7.87 -3.29
N PRO A 109 -6.56 7.71 -4.05
CA PRO A 109 -5.84 6.44 -4.13
C PRO A 109 -5.21 6.00 -2.80
N LEU A 110 -4.74 6.93 -1.95
CA LEU A 110 -4.08 6.58 -0.70
C LEU A 110 -5.07 6.07 0.37
N SER A 111 -6.24 6.70 0.50
CA SER A 111 -7.30 6.21 1.38
C SER A 111 -7.90 4.89 0.90
N ASP A 112 -8.05 4.71 -0.41
CA ASP A 112 -8.56 3.45 -0.98
C ASP A 112 -7.59 2.28 -0.73
N ALA A 113 -6.30 2.48 -0.98
CA ALA A 113 -5.27 1.49 -0.65
C ALA A 113 -5.24 1.16 0.86
N MET A 114 -5.43 2.14 1.74
CA MET A 114 -5.52 1.92 3.19
C MET A 114 -6.75 1.09 3.58
N ALA A 115 -7.89 1.27 2.91
CA ALA A 115 -9.07 0.44 3.14
C ALA A 115 -8.79 -1.04 2.78
N HIS A 116 -8.08 -1.29 1.68
CA HIS A 116 -7.66 -2.63 1.27
C HIS A 116 -6.65 -3.28 2.20
N ALA A 117 -5.76 -2.52 2.85
CA ALA A 117 -4.90 -3.06 3.92
C ALA A 117 -5.74 -3.64 5.08
N GLY A 118 -6.87 -3.01 5.42
CA GLY A 118 -7.84 -3.53 6.39
C GLY A 118 -8.52 -4.83 5.92
N GLN A 119 -8.84 -4.92 4.62
CA GLN A 119 -9.41 -6.14 4.03
C GLN A 119 -8.41 -7.30 4.06
N LEU A 120 -7.13 -7.06 3.72
CA LEU A 120 -6.08 -8.06 3.86
C LEU A 120 -5.97 -8.58 5.29
N ALA A 121 -6.03 -7.68 6.28
CA ALA A 121 -6.02 -8.07 7.69
C ALA A 121 -7.25 -8.90 8.10
N LEU A 122 -8.43 -8.59 7.56
CA LEU A 122 -9.64 -9.39 7.74
C LEU A 122 -9.50 -10.78 7.11
N LEU A 123 -8.98 -10.86 5.87
CA LEU A 123 -8.74 -12.12 5.17
C LEU A 123 -7.73 -12.99 5.91
N ARG A 124 -6.68 -12.41 6.52
CA ARG A 124 -5.74 -13.15 7.37
C ARG A 124 -6.45 -13.87 8.52
N ARG A 125 -7.36 -13.18 9.19
CA ARG A 125 -8.19 -13.78 10.26
C ARG A 125 -9.09 -14.88 9.70
N ALA A 126 -9.75 -14.64 8.57
CA ALA A 126 -10.64 -15.62 7.95
C ALA A 126 -9.90 -16.89 7.46
N ALA A 127 -8.65 -16.73 7.03
CA ALA A 127 -7.74 -17.82 6.69
C ALA A 127 -7.15 -18.55 7.92
N GLY A 128 -7.70 -18.33 9.11
CA GLY A 128 -7.30 -19.03 10.35
C GLY A 128 -5.99 -18.57 10.96
N ALA A 129 -5.40 -17.47 10.49
CA ALA A 129 -4.10 -16.98 10.97
C ALA A 129 -4.16 -15.46 11.24
N PRO A 130 -4.84 -15.05 12.33
CA PRO A 130 -5.05 -13.64 12.65
C PRO A 130 -3.74 -12.92 12.99
N ILE A 131 -3.68 -11.64 12.62
CA ILE A 131 -2.58 -10.74 12.98
C ILE A 131 -2.73 -10.31 14.45
N SER A 132 -1.63 -10.28 15.20
CA SER A 132 -1.61 -9.79 16.58
C SER A 132 -2.06 -8.32 16.66
N PRO A 133 -2.92 -7.96 17.64
CA PRO A 133 -3.28 -6.58 17.91
C PRO A 133 -2.05 -5.71 18.20
N GLU A 134 -2.12 -4.44 17.83
CA GLU A 134 -1.05 -3.48 18.09
C GLU A 134 -1.61 -2.06 18.20
N ASN A 135 -0.98 -1.26 19.05
CA ASN A 135 -1.24 0.16 19.10
C ASN A 135 -0.37 0.89 18.08
N PHE A 136 -0.95 1.29 16.94
CA PHE A 136 -0.24 2.01 15.89
C PHE A 136 0.29 3.39 16.30
N THR A 137 -0.20 3.99 17.39
CA THR A 137 0.38 5.24 17.91
C THR A 137 1.72 5.02 18.62
N ARG A 138 2.08 3.75 18.89
CA ARG A 138 3.35 3.34 19.51
C ARG A 138 4.21 2.48 18.56
N ALA A 139 3.72 2.18 17.37
CA ALA A 139 4.44 1.39 16.38
C ALA A 139 5.58 2.22 15.76
N ASP A 140 6.69 1.57 15.47
CA ASP A 140 7.84 2.19 14.80
C ASP A 140 7.56 2.35 13.30
N ILE A 141 6.79 3.38 12.93
CA ILE A 141 6.39 3.64 11.55
C ILE A 141 7.21 4.78 10.99
N HIS A 142 8.15 4.43 10.12
CA HIS A 142 9.06 5.37 9.48
C HIS A 142 9.15 5.13 7.98
N VAL A 143 9.40 6.21 7.26
CA VAL A 143 9.60 6.20 5.79
C VAL A 143 10.74 5.29 5.35
N ARG A 144 11.73 5.05 6.23
CA ARG A 144 12.80 4.07 5.99
C ARG A 144 12.29 2.65 5.73
N HIS A 145 11.09 2.30 6.22
CA HIS A 145 10.46 0.99 6.00
C HIS A 145 9.74 0.87 4.65
N LEU A 146 9.83 1.90 3.78
CA LEU A 146 9.31 1.87 2.42
C LEU A 146 10.29 1.25 1.41
N GLN A 147 11.53 1.00 1.80
CA GLN A 147 12.51 0.38 0.92
C GLN A 147 12.51 -1.15 1.09
N PRO A 148 12.82 -1.92 0.04
CA PRO A 148 13.12 -3.34 0.18
C PRO A 148 14.21 -3.54 1.23
N GLU A 149 14.09 -4.56 2.09
CA GLU A 149 15.21 -4.97 2.94
C GLU A 149 16.35 -5.48 2.03
N ASP A 150 17.58 -5.01 2.26
CA ASP A 150 18.81 -5.46 1.56
C ASP A 150 19.12 -6.94 1.83
#